data_AF-A0A1V4JPP0-F1
#
_entry.id   AF-A0A1V4JPP0-F1
#
_cell.length_a   1.000
_cell.length_b   1.000
_cell.length_c   1.000
_cell.angle_alpha   90.00
_cell.angle_beta   90.00
_cell.angle_gamma   90.00
#
_symmetry.space_group_name_H-M   'P 1'
#
loop_
_entity.id
_entity.type
_entity.pdbx_description
1 polymer ?
#
loop_
_entity_poly.entity_id
_entity_poly.type
_entity_poly.pdbx_seq_one_letter_code
_entity_poly.pdbx_strand_id
1 'polypeptide(L)'
;MADAASQVLLGSGLTVLSQPLMYVKVLVQVGYEPLPPTLGRNVFGRQVYQLPGLFAYAKHIVKVDGRAGLFKGLTPRLCSSAIGTVVHSKVLQRYQEAEQAEPGSSKKEPVSSLEQVLKETSREMVARSAATLITHPFHVITLRCMVQFIGRETKYSGTLSAFTTIYREEGILGFFAGLIPRLLGDILSLWLCNMLAYLINTYALENGVSAMTEMKSYSQAVTGFFASMLTYPFVLVSNLMAVNNCGLAGGLLPYAPTYSSWLDCWSQLHREGNMSRGNSLFFRKVPAGKRYVWDERRFR
;
A
#
# COMPACT_ATOMS: atom_id res chain seq x y z
N MET A 1 -23.11 14.31 -7.62
CA MET A 1 -22.83 13.10 -8.44
C MET A 1 -21.72 13.32 -9.46
N ALA A 2 -21.66 14.47 -10.15
CA ALA A 2 -20.58 14.80 -11.09
C ALA A 2 -19.17 14.75 -10.44
N ASP A 3 -19.03 15.22 -9.20
CA ASP A 3 -17.72 15.23 -8.50
C ASP A 3 -17.22 13.83 -8.17
N ALA A 4 -18.09 12.92 -7.73
CA ALA A 4 -17.73 11.53 -7.44
C ALA A 4 -17.31 10.78 -8.70
N ALA A 5 -18.01 10.99 -9.82
CA ALA A 5 -17.65 10.41 -11.11
C ALA A 5 -16.29 10.92 -11.61
N SER A 6 -16.04 12.23 -11.48
CA SER A 6 -14.75 12.85 -11.81
C SER A 6 -13.61 12.30 -10.96
N GLN A 7 -13.80 12.18 -9.64
CA GLN A 7 -12.82 11.60 -8.72
C GLN A 7 -12.52 10.13 -9.05
N VAL A 8 -13.53 9.34 -9.38
CA VAL A 8 -13.35 7.93 -9.78
C VAL A 8 -12.59 7.83 -11.10
N LEU A 9 -12.88 8.69 -12.08
CA LEU A 9 -12.17 8.72 -13.36
C LEU A 9 -10.70 9.10 -13.19
N LEU A 10 -10.41 10.17 -12.44
CA LEU A 10 -9.05 10.59 -12.14
C LEU A 10 -8.28 9.52 -11.34
N GLY A 11 -8.92 8.93 -10.32
CA GLY A 11 -8.34 7.86 -9.52
C GLY A 11 -8.07 6.58 -10.34
N SER A 12 -8.94 6.26 -11.28
CA SER A 12 -8.76 5.13 -12.20
C SER A 12 -7.59 5.36 -13.14
N GLY A 13 -7.48 6.56 -13.73
CA GLY A 13 -6.34 6.93 -14.59
C GLY A 13 -5.00 6.81 -13.86
N LEU A 14 -4.91 7.35 -12.64
CA LEU A 14 -3.70 7.25 -11.82
C LEU A 14 -3.40 5.79 -11.42
N THR A 15 -4.43 4.99 -11.17
CA THR A 15 -4.28 3.55 -10.86
C THR A 15 -3.68 2.78 -12.04
N VAL A 16 -4.17 3.03 -13.26
CA VAL A 16 -3.64 2.41 -14.49
C VAL A 16 -2.17 2.82 -14.70
N LEU A 17 -1.86 4.11 -14.57
CA LEU A 17 -0.48 4.61 -14.75
C LEU A 17 0.48 4.06 -13.71
N SER A 18 0.04 3.92 -12.46
CA SER A 18 0.86 3.40 -11.36
C SER A 18 0.93 1.87 -11.29
N GLN A 19 0.14 1.14 -12.09
CA GLN A 19 0.05 -0.32 -12.01
C GLN A 19 1.40 -1.03 -12.21
N PRO A 20 2.22 -0.70 -13.22
CA PRO A 20 3.52 -1.35 -13.41
C PRO A 20 4.45 -1.16 -12.20
N LEU A 21 4.42 0.03 -11.59
CA LEU A 21 5.23 0.35 -10.40
C LEU A 21 4.80 -0.50 -9.21
N MET A 22 3.50 -0.56 -8.96
CA MET A 22 2.93 -1.34 -7.87
C MET A 22 3.19 -2.83 -8.05
N TYR A 23 3.09 -3.33 -9.28
CA TYR A 23 3.34 -4.73 -9.56
C TYR A 23 4.80 -5.13 -9.24
N VAL A 24 5.77 -4.37 -9.75
CA VAL A 24 7.19 -4.61 -9.41
C VAL A 24 7.42 -4.47 -7.91
N LYS A 25 6.80 -3.48 -7.26
CA LYS A 25 6.90 -3.30 -5.80
C LYS A 25 6.44 -4.53 -5.04
N VAL A 26 5.27 -5.08 -5.38
CA VAL A 26 4.71 -6.26 -4.71
C VAL A 26 5.62 -7.47 -4.88
N LEU A 27 6.16 -7.70 -6.08
CA LEU A 27 7.11 -8.79 -6.32
C LEU A 27 8.39 -8.65 -5.48
N VAL A 28 8.93 -7.43 -5.37
CA VAL A 28 10.09 -7.15 -4.51
C VAL A 28 9.74 -7.32 -3.03
N GLN A 29 8.53 -6.93 -2.60
CA GLN A 29 8.08 -7.08 -1.21
C GLN A 29 7.98 -8.56 -0.80
N VAL A 30 7.47 -9.43 -1.67
CA VAL A 30 7.43 -10.87 -1.39
C VAL A 30 8.81 -11.55 -1.49
N GLY A 31 9.82 -10.83 -1.97
CA GLY A 31 11.21 -11.30 -2.04
C GLY A 31 11.59 -11.99 -3.35
N TYR A 32 10.83 -11.75 -4.42
CA TYR A 32 11.13 -12.30 -5.74
C TYR A 32 12.27 -11.52 -6.42
N GLU A 33 13.42 -12.18 -6.57
CA GLU A 33 14.63 -11.64 -7.22
C GLU A 33 15.09 -12.54 -8.38
N PRO A 34 14.53 -12.37 -9.60
CA PRO A 34 14.83 -13.25 -10.74
C PRO A 34 16.15 -12.93 -11.45
N LEU A 35 16.72 -11.75 -11.22
CA LEU A 35 17.91 -11.26 -11.91
C LEU A 35 19.09 -11.13 -10.92
N PRO A 36 20.31 -11.52 -11.32
CA PRO A 36 21.48 -11.44 -10.46
C PRO A 36 21.86 -9.99 -10.17
N PRO A 37 22.57 -9.74 -9.06
CA PRO A 37 23.00 -8.41 -8.66
C PRO A 37 24.19 -8.02 -9.55
N THR A 38 24.26 -6.76 -9.92
CA THR A 38 25.41 -6.23 -10.67
C THR A 38 26.33 -5.48 -9.73
N LEU A 39 27.63 -5.52 -10.02
CA LEU A 39 28.60 -4.70 -9.28
C LEU A 39 28.46 -3.25 -9.75
N GLY A 40 28.08 -2.36 -8.83
CA GLY A 40 27.93 -0.93 -9.09
C GLY A 40 28.72 -0.08 -8.10
N ARG A 41 28.73 1.23 -8.33
CA ARG A 41 29.27 2.22 -7.37
C ARG A 41 28.13 2.98 -6.70
N ASN A 42 28.26 3.25 -5.40
CA ASN A 42 27.35 4.14 -4.70
C ASN A 42 27.67 5.62 -5.02
N VAL A 43 26.84 6.54 -4.52
CA VAL A 43 27.04 8.01 -4.66
C VAL A 43 28.41 8.46 -4.11
N PHE A 44 28.99 7.70 -3.17
CA PHE A 44 30.31 7.93 -2.57
C PHE A 44 31.44 7.12 -3.24
N GLY A 45 31.22 6.57 -4.44
CA GLY A 45 32.22 5.82 -5.20
C GLY A 45 32.57 4.41 -4.70
N ARG A 46 32.00 3.93 -3.59
CA ARG A 46 32.26 2.59 -3.04
C ARG A 46 31.57 1.51 -3.87
N GLN A 47 32.28 0.40 -4.12
CA GLN A 47 31.71 -0.78 -4.78
C GLN A 47 30.65 -1.44 -3.89
N VAL A 48 29.45 -1.63 -4.45
CA VAL A 48 28.33 -2.28 -3.80
C VAL A 48 27.61 -3.18 -4.80
N TYR A 49 27.13 -4.33 -4.34
CA TYR A 49 26.22 -5.16 -5.13
C TYR A 49 24.85 -4.48 -5.20
N GLN A 50 24.45 -4.13 -6.42
CA GLN A 50 23.19 -3.47 -6.70
C GLN A 50 22.19 -4.51 -7.22
N LEU A 51 21.00 -4.50 -6.63
CA LEU A 51 19.88 -5.28 -7.13
C LEU A 51 19.28 -4.56 -8.35
N PRO A 52 18.65 -5.31 -9.27
CA PRO A 52 18.06 -4.71 -10.46
C PRO A 52 16.97 -3.72 -10.05
N GLY A 53 17.03 -2.53 -10.64
CA GLY A 53 16.04 -1.50 -10.43
C GLY A 53 14.71 -1.81 -11.11
N LEU A 54 13.73 -0.95 -10.85
CA LEU A 54 12.38 -1.01 -11.40
C LEU A 54 12.31 -1.36 -12.90
N PHE A 55 13.07 -0.64 -13.73
CA PHE A 55 12.99 -0.80 -15.19
C PHE A 55 13.54 -2.14 -15.67
N ALA A 56 14.59 -2.66 -15.03
CA ALA A 56 15.13 -3.98 -15.34
C ALA A 56 14.11 -5.08 -14.99
N TYR A 57 13.42 -4.95 -13.86
CA TYR A 57 12.31 -5.80 -13.46
C TYR A 57 11.13 -5.73 -14.42
N ALA A 58 10.68 -4.52 -14.75
CA ALA A 58 9.57 -4.34 -15.68
C ALA A 58 9.90 -4.92 -17.06
N LYS A 59 11.13 -4.74 -17.55
CA LYS A 59 11.61 -5.36 -18.80
C LYS A 59 11.61 -6.89 -18.71
N HIS A 60 11.98 -7.46 -17.57
CA HIS A 60 11.91 -8.90 -17.34
C HIS A 60 10.46 -9.40 -17.39
N ILE A 61 9.52 -8.73 -16.72
CA ILE A 61 8.08 -9.07 -16.76
C ILE A 61 7.57 -9.03 -18.21
N VAL A 62 7.89 -7.97 -18.96
CA VAL A 62 7.48 -7.84 -20.37
C VAL A 62 8.08 -8.94 -21.24
N LYS A 63 9.30 -9.40 -20.95
CA LYS A 63 9.92 -10.52 -21.66
C LYS A 63 9.21 -11.86 -21.40
N VAL A 64 8.62 -12.03 -20.22
CA VAL A 64 7.98 -13.30 -19.80
C VAL A 64 6.49 -13.32 -20.14
N ASP A 65 5.71 -12.33 -19.70
CA ASP A 65 4.24 -12.28 -19.83
C ASP A 65 3.77 -11.29 -20.94
N GLY A 66 4.71 -10.65 -21.66
CA GLY A 66 4.38 -9.61 -22.64
C GLY A 66 3.98 -8.27 -22.01
N ARG A 67 3.62 -7.30 -22.85
CA ARG A 67 3.25 -5.93 -22.38
C ARG A 67 1.97 -5.91 -21.55
N ALA A 68 1.01 -6.79 -21.86
CA ALA A 68 -0.22 -6.94 -21.09
C ALA A 68 0.03 -7.48 -19.68
N GLY A 69 1.11 -8.25 -19.48
CA GLY A 69 1.51 -8.79 -18.18
C GLY A 69 1.73 -7.72 -17.11
N LEU A 70 2.17 -6.50 -17.48
CA LEU A 70 2.36 -5.39 -16.53
C LEU A 70 1.06 -4.92 -15.86
N PHE A 71 -0.09 -5.28 -16.42
CA PHE A 71 -1.41 -4.90 -15.92
C PHE A 71 -2.13 -6.05 -15.21
N LYS A 72 -1.43 -7.13 -14.85
CA LYS A 72 -1.99 -8.23 -14.04
C LYS A 72 -2.49 -7.69 -12.70
N GLY A 73 -3.71 -8.08 -12.31
CA GLY A 73 -4.37 -7.56 -11.11
C GLY A 73 -4.93 -6.13 -11.23
N LEU A 74 -4.94 -5.51 -12.42
CA LEU A 74 -5.51 -4.16 -12.59
C LEU A 74 -7.01 -4.12 -12.32
N THR A 75 -7.78 -5.07 -12.86
CA THR A 75 -9.25 -5.12 -12.70
C THR A 75 -9.70 -5.11 -11.23
N PRO A 76 -9.24 -6.02 -10.34
CA PRO A 76 -9.65 -5.97 -8.94
C PRO A 76 -9.19 -4.67 -8.25
N ARG A 77 -8.05 -4.09 -8.64
CA ARG A 77 -7.58 -2.81 -8.11
C ARG A 77 -8.47 -1.63 -8.51
N LEU A 78 -8.95 -1.60 -9.76
CA LEU A 78 -9.91 -0.59 -10.22
C LEU A 78 -11.25 -0.70 -9.47
N CYS A 79 -11.76 -1.92 -9.29
CA CYS A 79 -12.95 -2.17 -8.47
C CYS A 79 -12.75 -1.70 -7.03
N SER A 80 -11.59 -2.04 -6.43
CA SER A 80 -11.21 -1.59 -5.08
C SER A 80 -11.20 -0.06 -4.99
N SER A 81 -10.63 0.62 -5.98
CA SER A 81 -10.56 2.09 -5.99
C SER A 81 -11.95 2.72 -6.09
N ALA A 82 -12.78 2.26 -7.04
CA ALA A 82 -14.11 2.82 -7.24
C ALA A 82 -15.02 2.61 -6.02
N ILE A 83 -15.05 1.39 -5.48
CA ILE A 83 -15.84 1.06 -4.27
C ILE A 83 -15.31 1.84 -3.07
N GLY A 84 -13.99 1.93 -2.91
CA GLY A 84 -13.36 2.66 -1.81
C GLY A 84 -13.73 4.14 -1.80
N THR A 85 -13.66 4.80 -2.96
CA THR A 85 -14.08 6.21 -3.10
C THR A 85 -15.56 6.38 -2.76
N VAL A 86 -16.44 5.54 -3.29
CA VAL A 86 -17.89 5.63 -3.02
C VAL A 86 -18.20 5.43 -1.54
N VAL A 87 -17.60 4.43 -0.89
CA VAL A 87 -17.79 4.18 0.54
C VAL A 87 -17.27 5.35 1.37
N HIS A 88 -16.05 5.80 1.10
CA HIS A 88 -15.44 6.93 1.82
C HIS A 88 -16.31 8.19 1.73
N SER A 89 -16.72 8.57 0.52
CA SER A 89 -17.59 9.74 0.31
C SER A 89 -18.94 9.61 1.02
N LYS A 90 -19.57 8.43 0.97
CA LYS A 90 -20.85 8.20 1.66
C LYS A 90 -20.73 8.27 3.18
N VAL A 91 -19.68 7.70 3.75
CA VAL A 91 -19.46 7.76 5.20
C VAL A 91 -19.23 9.20 5.65
N LEU A 92 -18.39 9.94 4.93
CA LEU A 92 -18.12 11.35 5.26
C LEU A 92 -19.38 12.21 5.12
N GLN A 93 -20.18 11.99 4.07
CA GLN A 93 -21.45 12.68 3.87
C GLN A 93 -22.40 12.45 5.04
N ARG A 94 -22.51 11.22 5.55
CA ARG A 94 -23.36 10.91 6.72
C ARG A 94 -22.91 11.64 7.99
N TYR A 95 -21.61 11.81 8.20
CA TYR A 95 -21.11 12.61 9.32
C TYR A 95 -21.42 14.10 9.17
N GLN A 96 -21.37 14.64 7.94
CA GLN A 96 -21.73 16.03 7.65
C GLN A 96 -23.23 16.29 7.86
N GLU A 97 -24.09 15.38 7.38
CA GLU A 97 -25.54 15.45 7.57
C GLU A 97 -25.92 15.38 9.06
N ALA A 98 -25.29 14.48 9.82
CA ALA A 98 -25.52 14.38 11.27
C ALA A 98 -25.10 15.66 12.02
N GLU A 99 -24.03 16.33 11.60
CA GLU A 99 -23.59 17.58 12.20
C GLU A 99 -24.50 18.78 11.87
N GLN A 100 -25.14 18.77 10.70
CA GLN A 100 -26.12 19.79 10.32
C GLN A 100 -27.49 19.59 10.96
N ALA A 101 -27.84 18.34 11.29
CA ALA A 101 -29.12 17.98 11.90
C ALA A 101 -29.21 18.33 13.40
N GLU A 102 -28.08 18.57 14.08
CA GLU A 102 -28.04 19.00 15.49
C GLU A 102 -28.52 20.46 15.64
N PRO A 103 -29.69 20.71 16.26
CA PRO A 103 -30.27 22.05 16.38
C PRO A 103 -29.57 22.82 17.51
N GLY A 104 -28.38 23.34 17.22
CA GLY A 104 -27.56 24.09 18.18
C GLY A 104 -26.27 24.70 17.60
N SER A 105 -25.91 24.41 16.35
CA SER A 105 -24.64 24.87 15.72
C SER A 105 -24.47 26.39 15.57
N SER A 106 -25.47 27.21 15.93
CA SER A 106 -25.38 28.69 15.87
C SER A 106 -24.71 29.34 17.08
N LYS A 107 -24.34 28.59 18.13
CA LYS A 107 -23.44 29.08 19.20
C LYS A 107 -22.22 28.18 19.31
N LYS A 108 -21.35 28.21 18.31
CA LYS A 108 -20.01 27.63 18.44
C LYS A 108 -19.24 28.50 19.43
N GLU A 109 -19.04 27.99 20.65
CA GLU A 109 -17.90 28.41 21.47
C GLU A 109 -16.62 28.32 20.60
N PRO A 110 -15.57 29.13 20.88
CA PRO A 110 -14.30 29.00 20.19
C PRO A 110 -13.66 27.65 20.54
N VAL A 111 -14.09 26.60 19.85
CA VAL A 111 -13.52 25.26 19.91
C VAL A 111 -12.03 25.39 19.60
N SER A 112 -11.17 24.84 20.47
CA SER A 112 -9.74 24.91 20.28
C SER A 112 -9.33 24.35 18.92
N SER A 113 -8.33 24.94 18.27
CA SER A 113 -7.85 24.50 16.94
C SER A 113 -7.46 23.01 16.94
N LEU A 114 -7.04 22.48 18.09
CA LEU A 114 -6.72 21.08 18.32
C LEU A 114 -7.97 20.19 18.32
N GLU A 115 -9.04 20.58 19.03
CA GLU A 115 -10.29 19.81 19.08
C GLU A 115 -10.93 19.67 17.70
N GLN A 116 -10.85 20.72 16.87
CA GLN A 116 -11.30 20.65 15.48
C GLN A 116 -10.51 19.60 14.69
N VAL A 117 -9.18 19.60 14.79
CA VAL A 117 -8.32 18.60 14.10
C VAL A 117 -8.60 17.20 14.60
N LEU A 118 -8.81 17.00 15.91
CA LEU A 118 -9.17 15.69 16.47
C LEU A 118 -10.50 15.19 15.92
N LYS A 119 -11.53 16.05 15.91
CA LYS A 119 -12.86 15.71 15.39
C LYS A 119 -12.80 15.35 13.91
N GLU A 120 -12.15 16.18 13.10
CA GLU A 120 -11.96 15.93 11.66
C GLU A 120 -11.17 14.64 11.40
N THR A 121 -10.08 14.42 12.13
CA THR A 121 -9.24 13.21 12.01
C THR A 121 -10.00 11.95 12.40
N SER A 122 -10.82 12.01 13.46
CA SER A 122 -11.64 10.86 13.89
C SER A 122 -12.67 10.45 12.83
N ARG A 123 -13.32 11.41 12.18
CA ARG A 123 -14.27 11.16 11.09
C ARG A 123 -13.59 10.55 9.89
N GLU A 124 -12.44 11.12 9.50
CA GLU A 124 -11.64 10.62 8.39
C GLU A 124 -11.12 9.20 8.67
N MET A 125 -10.74 8.91 9.92
CA MET A 125 -10.33 7.58 10.36
C MET A 125 -11.45 6.56 10.17
N VAL A 126 -12.68 6.88 10.58
CA VAL A 126 -13.83 5.97 10.41
C VAL A 126 -14.15 5.77 8.93
N ALA A 127 -14.17 6.84 8.13
CA ALA A 127 -14.43 6.76 6.69
C ALA A 127 -13.38 5.90 5.97
N ARG A 128 -12.08 6.09 6.26
CA ARG A 128 -10.99 5.28 5.70
C ARG A 128 -11.06 3.83 6.16
N SER A 129 -11.30 3.59 7.45
CA SER A 129 -11.38 2.22 7.99
C SER A 129 -12.54 1.44 7.36
N ALA A 130 -13.71 2.06 7.21
CA ALA A 130 -14.86 1.47 6.52
C ALA A 130 -14.55 1.16 5.05
N ALA A 131 -13.91 2.09 4.34
CA ALA A 131 -13.49 1.88 2.97
C ALA A 131 -12.47 0.74 2.83
N THR A 132 -11.45 0.69 3.70
CA THR A 132 -10.45 -0.38 3.72
C THR A 132 -11.11 -1.74 4.01
N LEU A 133 -12.01 -1.83 4.99
CA LEU A 133 -12.73 -3.08 5.30
C LEU A 133 -13.50 -3.64 4.11
N ILE A 134 -14.25 -2.80 3.39
CA ILE A 134 -15.06 -3.22 2.24
C ILE A 134 -14.19 -3.57 1.03
N THR A 135 -13.06 -2.87 0.85
CA THR A 135 -12.20 -3.02 -0.33
C THR A 135 -11.08 -4.05 -0.15
N HIS A 136 -10.82 -4.49 1.08
CA HIS A 136 -9.73 -5.41 1.39
C HIS A 136 -9.77 -6.75 0.62
N PRO A 137 -10.93 -7.40 0.39
CA PRO A 137 -11.01 -8.58 -0.46
C PRO A 137 -10.43 -8.37 -1.87
N PHE A 138 -10.68 -7.22 -2.49
CA PHE A 138 -10.14 -6.88 -3.80
C PHE A 138 -8.64 -6.62 -3.77
N HIS A 139 -8.12 -6.07 -2.66
CA HIS A 139 -6.69 -5.92 -2.46
C HIS A 139 -5.98 -7.28 -2.38
N VAL A 140 -6.54 -8.23 -1.61
CA VAL A 140 -5.99 -9.59 -1.52
C VAL A 140 -5.96 -10.26 -2.91
N ILE A 141 -7.06 -10.18 -3.66
CA ILE A 141 -7.11 -10.70 -5.04
C ILE A 141 -6.05 -10.04 -5.92
N THR A 142 -5.89 -8.71 -5.84
CA THR A 142 -4.89 -7.97 -6.60
C THR A 142 -3.48 -8.48 -6.34
N LEU A 143 -3.10 -8.64 -5.06
CA LEU A 143 -1.78 -9.11 -4.66
C LEU A 143 -1.51 -10.54 -5.15
N ARG A 144 -2.48 -11.44 -4.98
CA ARG A 144 -2.35 -12.84 -5.44
C ARG A 144 -2.27 -12.94 -6.96
N CYS A 145 -3.05 -12.13 -7.68
CA CYS A 145 -2.97 -12.03 -9.14
C CYS A 145 -1.60 -11.52 -9.62
N MET A 146 -0.90 -10.68 -8.86
CA MET A 146 0.46 -10.26 -9.16
C MET A 146 1.46 -11.38 -8.84
N VAL A 147 1.34 -11.99 -7.67
CA VAL A 147 2.31 -12.97 -7.13
C VAL A 147 2.32 -14.30 -7.89
N GLN A 148 1.22 -14.70 -8.53
CA GLN A 148 1.18 -15.91 -9.38
C GLN A 148 2.21 -15.90 -10.51
N PHE A 149 2.77 -14.74 -10.87
CA PHE A 149 3.88 -14.64 -11.83
C PHE A 149 5.13 -15.39 -11.41
N ILE A 150 5.38 -15.50 -10.10
CA ILE A 150 6.58 -16.13 -9.53
C ILE A 150 6.69 -17.60 -9.95
N GLY A 151 5.59 -18.35 -9.81
CA GLY A 151 5.51 -19.76 -10.20
C GLY A 151 4.98 -19.99 -11.62
N ARG A 152 4.73 -18.91 -12.40
CA ARG A 152 4.02 -18.96 -13.69
C ARG A 152 2.67 -19.67 -13.61
N GLU A 153 2.00 -19.48 -12.48
CA GLU A 153 0.74 -20.15 -12.16
C GLU A 153 -0.43 -19.42 -12.84
N THR A 154 -1.43 -20.18 -13.26
CA THR A 154 -2.66 -19.65 -13.87
C THR A 154 -3.88 -19.77 -12.94
N LYS A 155 -3.63 -19.85 -11.62
CA LYS A 155 -4.67 -20.04 -10.59
C LYS A 155 -5.71 -18.92 -10.58
N TYR A 156 -5.30 -17.69 -10.90
CA TYR A 156 -6.14 -16.50 -10.87
C TYR A 156 -6.23 -15.85 -12.26
N SER A 157 -6.99 -16.46 -13.16
CA SER A 157 -7.20 -16.01 -14.55
C SER A 157 -8.16 -14.82 -14.68
N GLY A 158 -9.04 -14.60 -13.69
CA GLY A 158 -9.97 -13.47 -13.65
C GLY A 158 -10.44 -13.16 -12.22
N THR A 159 -11.00 -11.97 -12.00
CA THR A 159 -11.40 -11.51 -10.65
C THR A 159 -12.46 -12.40 -10.02
N LEU A 160 -13.50 -12.78 -10.77
CA LEU A 160 -14.57 -13.66 -10.26
C LEU A 160 -14.08 -15.09 -10.01
N SER A 161 -13.23 -15.60 -10.91
CA SER A 161 -12.57 -16.89 -10.71
C SER A 161 -11.72 -16.85 -9.44
N ALA A 162 -10.93 -15.78 -9.24
CA ALA A 162 -10.10 -15.64 -8.06
C ALA A 162 -10.92 -15.54 -6.78
N PHE A 163 -12.02 -14.80 -6.80
CA PHE A 163 -12.95 -14.77 -5.67
C PHE A 163 -13.48 -16.17 -5.33
N THR A 164 -13.94 -16.91 -6.35
CA THR A 164 -14.48 -18.27 -6.15
C THR A 164 -13.41 -19.24 -5.63
N THR A 165 -12.20 -19.19 -6.18
CA THR A 165 -11.07 -20.03 -5.75
C THR A 165 -10.70 -19.75 -4.30
N ILE A 166 -10.54 -18.49 -3.91
CA ILE A 166 -10.19 -18.12 -2.53
C ILE A 166 -11.29 -18.57 -1.57
N TYR A 167 -12.56 -18.35 -1.92
CA TYR A 167 -13.67 -18.76 -1.08
C TYR A 167 -13.75 -20.28 -0.88
N ARG A 168 -13.48 -21.09 -1.93
CA ARG A 168 -13.48 -22.55 -1.82
C ARG A 168 -12.28 -23.10 -1.04
N GLU A 169 -11.10 -22.50 -1.18
CA GLU A 169 -9.87 -23.04 -0.60
C GLU A 169 -9.58 -22.53 0.82
N GLU A 170 -9.87 -21.24 1.09
CA GLU A 170 -9.50 -20.57 2.34
C GLU A 170 -10.72 -20.01 3.11
N GLY A 171 -11.90 -20.04 2.48
CA GLY A 171 -13.11 -19.46 3.04
C GLY A 171 -13.07 -17.93 3.14
N ILE A 172 -13.88 -17.38 4.04
CA ILE A 172 -14.02 -15.92 4.21
C ILE A 172 -12.74 -15.30 4.79
N LEU A 173 -12.03 -16.04 5.65
CA LEU A 173 -10.82 -15.56 6.32
C LEU A 173 -9.68 -15.26 5.32
N GLY A 174 -9.61 -15.99 4.20
CA GLY A 174 -8.62 -15.75 3.15
C GLY A 174 -8.68 -14.33 2.59
N PHE A 175 -9.89 -13.75 2.46
CA PHE A 175 -10.06 -12.36 1.99
C PHE A 175 -9.64 -11.30 3.00
N PHE A 176 -9.53 -11.67 4.28
CA PHE A 176 -9.16 -10.76 5.37
C PHE A 176 -7.72 -10.94 5.85
N ALA A 177 -6.94 -11.78 5.17
CA ALA A 177 -5.52 -11.94 5.41
C ALA A 177 -4.78 -10.60 5.28
N GLY A 178 -4.01 -10.22 6.30
CA GLY A 178 -3.28 -8.94 6.34
C GLY A 178 -4.12 -7.70 6.67
N LEU A 179 -5.41 -7.82 6.98
CA LEU A 179 -6.27 -6.66 7.28
C LEU A 179 -5.78 -5.87 8.51
N ILE A 180 -5.42 -6.55 9.59
CA ILE A 180 -5.01 -5.91 10.86
C ILE A 180 -3.81 -4.96 10.67
N PRO A 181 -2.65 -5.42 10.15
CA PRO A 181 -1.53 -4.51 9.93
C PRO A 181 -1.87 -3.40 8.93
N ARG A 182 -2.74 -3.64 7.95
CA ARG A 182 -3.19 -2.60 7.02
C ARG A 182 -3.96 -1.48 7.72
N LEU A 183 -4.97 -1.83 8.52
CA LEU A 183 -5.76 -0.85 9.28
C LEU A 183 -4.88 -0.07 10.26
N LEU A 184 -3.97 -0.76 10.97
CA LEU A 184 -3.02 -0.08 11.86
C LEU A 184 -2.14 0.91 11.10
N GLY A 185 -1.60 0.51 9.95
CA GLY A 185 -0.80 1.38 9.09
C GLY A 185 -1.59 2.62 8.61
N ASP A 186 -2.81 2.41 8.11
CA ASP A 186 -3.68 3.48 7.61
C ASP A 186 -4.05 4.48 8.72
N ILE A 187 -4.42 3.99 9.91
CA ILE A 187 -4.80 4.81 11.07
C ILE A 187 -3.58 5.58 11.59
N LEU A 188 -2.46 4.91 11.83
CA LEU A 188 -1.24 5.56 12.31
C LEU A 188 -0.75 6.63 11.34
N SER A 189 -0.79 6.34 10.02
CA SER A 189 -0.36 7.28 8.99
C SER A 189 -1.25 8.51 8.95
N LEU A 190 -2.57 8.34 9.03
CA LEU A 190 -3.53 9.44 9.07
C LEU A 190 -3.29 10.35 10.28
N TRP A 191 -3.24 9.77 11.48
CA TRP A 191 -3.07 10.54 12.73
C TRP A 191 -1.74 11.28 12.74
N LEU A 192 -0.66 10.61 12.33
CA LEU A 192 0.66 11.20 12.24
C LEU A 192 0.70 12.35 11.22
N CYS A 193 0.11 12.15 10.04
CA CYS A 193 0.03 13.18 9.00
C CYS A 193 -0.74 14.42 9.49
N ASN A 194 -1.93 14.23 10.08
CA ASN A 194 -2.77 15.33 10.52
C ASN A 194 -2.17 16.06 11.73
N MET A 195 -1.56 15.35 12.67
CA MET A 195 -0.88 15.96 13.81
C MET A 195 0.37 16.73 13.40
N LEU A 196 1.19 16.18 12.50
CA LEU A 196 2.34 16.90 11.97
C LEU A 196 1.90 18.13 11.16
N ALA A 197 0.86 18.01 10.34
CA ALA A 197 0.33 19.15 9.59
C ALA A 197 -0.20 20.24 10.53
N TYR A 198 -0.87 19.87 11.63
CA TYR A 198 -1.29 20.81 12.67
C TYR A 198 -0.09 21.52 13.30
N LEU A 199 0.92 20.77 13.74
CA LEU A 199 2.14 21.34 14.34
C LEU A 199 2.85 22.30 13.39
N ILE A 200 3.01 21.94 12.11
CA ILE A 200 3.62 22.83 11.12
C ILE A 200 2.76 24.07 10.91
N ASN A 201 1.44 23.92 10.80
CA ASN A 201 0.56 25.07 10.58
C ASN A 201 0.53 26.01 11.80
N THR A 202 0.60 25.48 13.01
CA THR A 202 0.62 26.30 14.23
C THR A 202 1.98 26.97 14.46
N TYR A 203 3.09 26.24 14.31
CA TYR A 203 4.43 26.76 14.64
C TYR A 203 5.16 27.44 13.48
N ALA A 204 4.87 27.09 12.22
CA ALA A 204 5.59 27.63 11.06
C ALA A 204 4.85 28.77 10.31
N LEU A 205 3.51 28.88 10.46
CA LEU A 205 2.70 29.87 9.73
C LEU A 205 2.32 31.12 10.55
N GLU A 206 2.85 31.29 11.77
CA GLU A 206 2.58 32.47 12.60
C GLU A 206 3.08 33.80 11.98
N ASN A 207 3.84 33.78 10.87
CA ASN A 207 4.52 34.96 10.31
C ASN A 207 4.11 35.40 8.88
N GLY A 208 2.97 35.01 8.30
CA GLY A 208 2.58 35.58 6.99
C GLY A 208 1.24 35.12 6.41
N VAL A 209 0.25 36.02 6.41
CA VAL A 209 -1.17 35.77 6.10
C VAL A 209 -1.48 35.53 4.60
N SER A 210 -0.56 35.82 3.68
CA SER A 210 -0.85 35.84 2.22
C SER A 210 -0.31 34.66 1.40
N ALA A 211 0.52 33.77 1.95
CA ALA A 211 1.07 32.58 1.26
C ALA A 211 0.42 31.24 1.72
N MET A 212 -0.77 31.30 2.32
CA MET A 212 -1.26 30.26 3.23
C MET A 212 -1.75 28.98 2.52
N THR A 213 -2.41 29.08 1.37
CA THR A 213 -3.09 27.93 0.73
C THR A 213 -2.11 26.99 0.01
N GLU A 214 -1.16 27.52 -0.76
CA GLU A 214 -0.15 26.71 -1.44
C GLU A 214 0.80 26.06 -0.43
N MET A 215 1.24 26.83 0.57
CA MET A 215 2.16 26.34 1.61
C MET A 215 1.51 25.24 2.48
N LYS A 216 0.19 25.31 2.71
CA LYS A 216 -0.56 24.24 3.38
C LYS A 216 -0.59 22.95 2.56
N SER A 217 -0.78 23.02 1.24
CA SER A 217 -0.73 21.85 0.36
C SER A 217 0.67 21.20 0.36
N TYR A 218 1.73 22.00 0.32
CA TYR A 218 3.11 21.48 0.41
C TYR A 218 3.39 20.84 1.78
N SER A 219 2.97 21.49 2.87
CA SER A 219 3.09 20.95 4.23
C SER A 219 2.38 19.59 4.38
N GLN A 220 1.16 19.47 3.86
CA GLN A 220 0.42 18.21 3.85
C GLN A 220 1.11 17.12 3.01
N ALA A 221 1.68 17.47 1.85
CA ALA A 221 2.41 16.51 1.04
C ALA A 221 3.68 16.00 1.74
N VAL A 222 4.45 16.90 2.36
CA VAL A 222 5.68 16.56 3.09
C VAL A 222 5.36 15.69 4.31
N THR A 223 4.40 16.09 5.13
CA THR A 223 3.99 15.31 6.32
C THR A 223 3.42 13.95 5.94
N GLY A 224 2.63 13.87 4.87
CA GLY A 224 2.13 12.61 4.31
C GLY A 224 3.26 11.67 3.86
N PHE A 225 4.30 12.21 3.21
CA PHE A 225 5.47 11.42 2.83
C PHE A 225 6.19 10.83 4.05
N PHE A 226 6.48 11.65 5.07
CA PHE A 226 7.12 11.17 6.31
C PHE A 226 6.25 10.14 7.06
N ALA A 227 4.94 10.39 7.15
CA ALA A 227 4.02 9.45 7.78
C ALA A 227 3.98 8.11 7.04
N SER A 228 3.99 8.13 5.70
CA SER A 228 4.06 6.92 4.87
C SER A 228 5.38 6.15 5.04
N MET A 229 6.49 6.86 5.22
CA MET A 229 7.80 6.23 5.43
C MET A 229 7.87 5.50 6.77
N LEU A 230 7.31 6.09 7.82
CA LEU A 230 7.26 5.50 9.16
C LEU A 230 6.29 4.32 9.25
N THR A 231 5.17 4.39 8.52
CA THR A 231 4.14 3.33 8.49
C THR A 231 4.39 2.26 7.43
N TYR A 232 5.45 2.40 6.62
CA TYR A 232 5.81 1.44 5.58
C TYR A 232 5.83 -0.03 6.03
N PRO A 233 6.40 -0.39 7.20
CA PRO A 233 6.49 -1.79 7.60
C PRO A 233 5.12 -2.46 7.78
N PHE A 234 4.09 -1.70 8.17
CA PHE A 234 2.72 -2.21 8.27
C PHE A 234 2.15 -2.60 6.89
N VAL A 235 2.42 -1.80 5.87
CA VAL A 235 2.03 -2.10 4.48
C VAL A 235 2.76 -3.36 3.99
N LEU A 236 4.06 -3.47 4.28
CA LEU A 236 4.85 -4.65 3.92
C LEU A 236 4.28 -5.92 4.56
N VAL A 237 4.06 -5.90 5.88
CA VAL A 237 3.54 -7.06 6.63
C VAL A 237 2.12 -7.41 6.19
N SER A 238 1.27 -6.42 5.94
CA SER A 238 -0.06 -6.64 5.34
C SER A 238 0.02 -7.39 4.01
N ASN A 239 0.89 -6.94 3.10
CA ASN A 239 0.99 -7.54 1.77
C ASN A 239 1.56 -8.96 1.83
N LEU A 240 2.52 -9.22 2.71
CA LEU A 240 3.07 -10.56 2.94
C LEU A 240 2.01 -11.49 3.54
N MET A 241 1.25 -11.02 4.52
CA MET A 241 0.16 -11.82 5.11
C MET A 241 -0.95 -12.11 4.10
N ALA A 242 -1.26 -11.19 3.18
CA ALA A 242 -2.28 -11.39 2.15
C ALA A 242 -1.94 -12.51 1.15
N VAL A 243 -0.64 -12.82 0.97
CA VAL A 243 -0.14 -13.86 0.05
C VAL A 243 0.37 -15.09 0.81
N ASN A 244 0.40 -15.03 2.14
CA ASN A 244 0.88 -16.12 3.00
C ASN A 244 0.01 -17.36 2.86
N ASN A 245 0.64 -18.51 2.61
CA ASN A 245 -0.02 -19.82 2.54
C ASN A 245 -1.22 -19.89 1.56
N CYS A 246 -1.23 -19.08 0.49
CA CYS A 246 -2.36 -19.00 -0.45
C CYS A 246 -2.31 -20.02 -1.62
N GLY A 247 -1.46 -21.05 -1.49
CA GLY A 247 -1.27 -22.05 -2.54
C GLY A 247 -0.51 -21.55 -3.77
N LEU A 248 0.13 -20.37 -3.71
CA LEU A 248 1.01 -19.86 -4.75
C LEU A 248 2.48 -20.08 -4.39
N ALA A 249 3.35 -20.23 -5.39
CA ALA A 249 4.79 -20.36 -5.18
C ALA A 249 5.36 -19.18 -4.37
N GLY A 250 4.89 -17.96 -4.60
CA GLY A 250 5.33 -16.77 -3.85
C GLY A 250 4.88 -16.67 -2.40
N GLY A 251 4.08 -17.62 -1.91
CA GLY A 251 3.53 -17.65 -0.55
C GLY A 251 3.78 -18.96 0.21
N LEU A 252 4.60 -19.85 -0.35
CA LEU A 252 4.85 -21.20 0.17
C LEU A 252 6.35 -21.53 0.20
N LEU A 253 6.72 -22.48 1.06
CA LEU A 253 8.05 -23.06 1.07
C LEU A 253 8.33 -23.81 -0.25
N PRO A 254 9.58 -23.80 -0.76
CA PRO A 254 10.81 -23.23 -0.18
C PRO A 254 11.05 -21.75 -0.54
N TYR A 255 10.08 -21.07 -1.14
CA TYR A 255 10.25 -19.75 -1.75
C TYR A 255 9.93 -18.58 -0.82
N ALA A 256 8.90 -18.75 0.00
CA ALA A 256 8.51 -17.81 1.02
C ALA A 256 8.32 -18.54 2.36
N PRO A 257 8.76 -17.94 3.48
CA PRO A 257 8.43 -18.45 4.80
C PRO A 257 6.92 -18.33 5.04
N THR A 258 6.34 -19.31 5.72
CA THR A 258 4.95 -19.30 6.15
C THR A 258 4.84 -18.73 7.55
N TYR A 259 3.95 -17.75 7.73
CA TYR A 259 3.74 -17.08 9.01
C TYR A 259 2.45 -17.56 9.67
N SER A 260 2.51 -17.76 10.99
CA SER A 260 1.34 -18.11 11.80
C SER A 260 0.45 -16.89 12.08
N SER A 261 1.07 -15.73 12.29
CA SER A 261 0.40 -14.46 12.59
C SER A 261 1.16 -13.28 11.99
N TRP A 262 0.52 -12.12 11.90
CA TRP A 262 1.18 -10.90 11.42
C TRP A 262 2.30 -10.43 12.37
N LEU A 263 2.19 -10.71 13.67
CA LEU A 263 3.22 -10.41 14.68
C LEU A 263 4.47 -11.29 14.49
N ASP A 264 4.27 -12.54 14.13
CA ASP A 264 5.34 -13.48 13.79
C ASP A 264 6.08 -13.00 12.52
N CYS A 265 5.32 -12.65 11.48
CA CYS A 265 5.86 -12.01 10.27
C CYS A 265 6.68 -10.75 10.59
N TRP A 266 6.13 -9.86 11.42
CA TRP A 266 6.81 -8.65 11.87
C TRP A 266 8.11 -8.96 12.61
N SER A 267 8.07 -9.87 13.59
CA SER A 267 9.22 -10.23 14.43
C SER A 267 10.35 -10.83 13.59
N GLN A 268 10.01 -11.69 12.62
CA GLN A 268 10.99 -12.28 11.72
C GLN A 268 11.60 -11.24 10.79
N LEU A 269 10.79 -10.39 10.13
CA LEU A 269 11.31 -9.33 9.26
C LEU A 269 12.18 -8.33 10.02
N HIS A 270 11.84 -8.03 11.27
CA HIS A 270 12.63 -7.18 12.14
C HIS A 270 13.98 -7.83 12.48
N ARG A 271 13.99 -9.09 12.90
CA ARG A 271 15.23 -9.87 13.16
C ARG A 271 16.12 -9.97 11.93
N GLU A 272 15.52 -10.12 10.75
CA GLU A 272 16.26 -10.14 9.50
C GLU A 272 16.70 -8.75 9.01
N GLY A 273 16.23 -7.64 9.60
CA GLY A 273 16.49 -6.29 9.08
C GLY A 273 15.86 -6.03 7.70
N ASN A 274 14.75 -6.69 7.39
CA ASN A 274 14.06 -6.66 6.10
C ASN A 274 12.79 -5.78 6.10
N MET A 275 12.56 -4.97 7.13
CA MET A 275 11.34 -4.15 7.32
C MET A 275 11.13 -3.07 6.24
N SER A 276 12.19 -2.71 5.50
CA SER A 276 12.14 -1.72 4.42
C SER A 276 12.21 -2.36 3.02
N ARG A 277 11.98 -3.68 2.91
CA ARG A 277 12.02 -4.41 1.63
C ARG A 277 10.95 -3.86 0.69
N GLY A 278 11.34 -3.41 -0.50
CA GLY A 278 10.43 -2.80 -1.49
C GLY A 278 10.11 -1.32 -1.27
N ASN A 279 10.73 -0.67 -0.26
CA ASN A 279 10.54 0.77 -0.03
C ASN A 279 11.25 1.63 -1.09
N SER A 280 12.36 1.13 -1.64
CA SER A 280 13.06 1.72 -2.79
C SER A 280 12.99 0.77 -3.99
N LEU A 281 12.55 1.28 -5.15
CA LEU A 281 12.48 0.51 -6.40
C LEU A 281 13.61 0.85 -7.38
N PHE A 282 14.11 2.07 -7.33
CA PHE A 282 15.13 2.56 -8.26
C PHE A 282 16.54 2.22 -7.78
N PHE A 283 16.82 2.46 -6.51
CA PHE A 283 18.14 2.25 -5.91
C PHE A 283 18.06 1.17 -4.85
N ARG A 284 18.41 -0.05 -5.26
CA ARG A 284 18.30 -1.25 -4.44
C ARG A 284 19.70 -1.82 -4.23
N LYS A 285 20.07 -2.04 -2.97
CA LYS A 285 21.38 -2.60 -2.60
C LYS A 285 21.16 -3.95 -1.95
N VAL A 286 22.11 -4.86 -2.15
CA VAL A 286 22.15 -6.09 -1.37
C VAL A 286 22.49 -5.74 0.09
N PRO A 287 21.66 -6.13 1.07
CA PRO A 287 21.97 -5.98 2.48
C PRO A 287 23.36 -6.53 2.83
N ALA A 288 24.15 -5.76 3.58
CA ALA A 288 25.45 -6.19 4.06
C ALA A 288 25.33 -7.47 4.90
N GLY A 289 26.16 -8.47 4.62
CA GLY A 289 26.18 -9.74 5.37
C GLY A 289 25.19 -10.81 4.88
N LYS A 290 24.29 -10.52 3.92
CA LYS A 290 23.40 -11.53 3.34
C LYS A 290 23.95 -12.08 2.04
N ARG A 291 24.27 -13.38 1.99
CA ARG A 291 24.42 -14.10 0.72
C ARG A 291 23.02 -14.32 0.16
N TYR A 292 22.68 -13.61 -0.90
CA TYR A 292 21.56 -14.01 -1.73
C TYR A 292 21.98 -15.30 -2.44
N VAL A 293 21.26 -16.38 -2.16
CA VAL A 293 21.43 -17.63 -2.91
C VAL A 293 20.75 -17.40 -4.26
N TRP A 294 21.55 -17.10 -5.27
CA TRP A 294 21.15 -16.97 -6.67
C TRP A 294 20.99 -18.36 -7.26
N ASP A 295 20.00 -19.11 -6.79
CA ASP A 295 19.74 -20.39 -7.43
C ASP A 295 18.92 -20.12 -8.70
N GLU A 296 19.56 -20.21 -9.86
CA GLU A 296 18.89 -20.20 -11.17
C GLU A 296 17.81 -21.29 -11.29
N ARG A 297 17.76 -22.22 -10.34
CA ARG A 297 16.77 -23.30 -10.21
C ARG A 297 15.64 -23.00 -9.23
N ARG A 298 15.65 -21.85 -8.54
CA ARG A 298 14.63 -21.56 -7.52
C ARG A 298 13.24 -21.48 -8.15
N PHE A 299 13.06 -20.90 -9.33
CA PHE A 299 11.73 -20.71 -9.93
C PHE A 299 11.61 -21.25 -11.37
N ARG A 300 12.28 -22.37 -11.69
CA ARG A 300 12.11 -23.07 -12.97
C ARG A 300 10.93 -24.02 -12.95
#